data_AF-A0A945WG93-F1
#
_entry.id   AF-A0A945WG93-F1
#
_cell.length_a   1.000
_cell.length_b   1.000
_cell.length_c   1.000
_cell.angle_alpha   90.00
_cell.angle_beta   90.00
_cell.angle_gamma   90.00
#
_symmetry.space_group_name_H-M   'P 1'
#
loop_
_entity.id
_entity.type
_entity.pdbx_description
1 polymer ?
#
loop_
_entity_poly.entity_id
_entity_poly.type
_entity_poly.pdbx_seq_one_letter_code
_entity_poly.pdbx_strand_id
1 'polypeptide(L)'
;MSKHENNIKVYTTLIHEEWSESDYKSMLEILPASIQDKVEAEERWEEKYGVLARKLILLYGMIDHGIDVNEIFDHIQRMPSGKPYIVDTPNFSIANDMAQPLFAR
;
A
#
# COMPACT_ATOMS: atom_id res chain seq x y z
N MET A 1 0.97 36.29 3.19
CA MET A 1 1.79 35.14 3.61
C MET A 1 0.91 33.91 3.51
N SER A 2 1.23 32.97 2.61
CA SER A 2 0.53 31.69 2.55
C SER A 2 0.86 30.92 3.83
N LYS A 3 -0.15 30.56 4.63
CA LYS A 3 0.02 29.61 5.73
C LYS A 3 0.29 28.27 5.07
N HIS A 4 1.50 27.73 5.22
CA HIS A 4 1.77 26.35 4.87
C HIS A 4 0.94 25.45 5.79
N GLU A 5 -0.21 24.99 5.31
CA GLU A 5 -1.00 23.97 5.98
C GLU A 5 -0.38 22.61 5.66
N ASN A 6 0.11 21.92 6.69
CA ASN A 6 0.50 20.52 6.57
C ASN A 6 -0.77 19.67 6.60
N ASN A 7 -1.25 19.27 5.41
CA ASN A 7 -2.37 18.35 5.30
C ASN A 7 -1.86 16.91 5.36
N ILE A 8 -1.97 16.28 6.52
CA ILE A 8 -1.59 14.89 6.73
C ILE A 8 -2.86 14.04 6.73
N LYS A 9 -2.94 13.08 5.80
CA LYS A 9 -3.97 12.06 5.77
C LYS A 9 -3.39 10.73 6.25
N VAL A 10 -4.12 10.04 7.12
CA VAL A 10 -3.75 8.72 7.63
C VAL A 10 -4.80 7.73 7.18
N TYR A 11 -4.36 6.75 6.40
CA TYR A 11 -5.18 5.64 5.92
C TYR A 11 -4.79 4.37 6.67
N THR A 12 -5.77 3.61 7.11
CA THR A 12 -5.55 2.37 7.84
C THR A 12 -6.58 1.33 7.42
N THR A 13 -6.22 0.07 7.57
CA THR A 13 -7.10 -1.07 7.36
C THR A 13 -6.73 -2.18 8.33
N LEU A 14 -7.72 -3.02 8.64
CA LEU A 14 -7.57 -4.16 9.52
C LEU A 14 -8.04 -5.41 8.77
N ILE A 15 -7.19 -6.43 8.75
CA ILE A 15 -7.45 -7.71 8.08
C ILE A 15 -7.47 -8.77 9.17
N HIS A 16 -8.66 -9.29 9.46
CA HIS A 16 -8.87 -10.24 10.56
C HIS A 16 -9.09 -11.68 10.08
N GLU A 17 -9.43 -11.85 8.82
CA GLU A 17 -9.77 -13.13 8.22
C GLU A 17 -9.35 -13.17 6.76
N GLU A 18 -9.36 -14.37 6.18
CA GLU A 18 -9.11 -14.50 4.76
C GLU A 18 -10.22 -13.83 3.94
N TRP A 19 -9.83 -13.00 2.96
CA TRP A 19 -10.76 -12.51 1.97
C TRP A 19 -11.24 -13.64 1.08
N SER A 20 -12.46 -13.50 0.55
CA SER A 20 -12.93 -14.41 -0.49
C SER A 20 -11.99 -14.34 -1.70
N GLU A 21 -11.86 -15.45 -2.44
CA GLU A 21 -11.00 -15.49 -3.64
C GLU A 21 -11.42 -14.40 -4.66
N SER A 22 -12.73 -14.15 -4.79
CA SER A 22 -13.25 -13.11 -5.67
C SER A 22 -12.87 -11.71 -5.22
N ASP A 23 -12.98 -11.40 -3.92
CA ASP A 23 -12.65 -10.08 -3.40
C ASP A 23 -11.14 -9.83 -3.55
N TYR A 24 -10.34 -10.83 -3.17
CA TYR A 24 -8.89 -10.78 -3.33
C TYR A 24 -8.47 -10.51 -4.77
N LYS A 25 -8.99 -11.28 -5.74
CA LYS A 25 -8.67 -11.08 -7.16
C LYS A 25 -9.10 -9.70 -7.65
N SER A 26 -10.30 -9.27 -7.31
CA SER A 26 -10.81 -7.95 -7.73
C SER A 26 -9.93 -6.81 -7.21
N MET A 27 -9.41 -6.94 -5.99
CA MET A 27 -8.49 -5.97 -5.40
C MET A 27 -7.10 -6.04 -6.02
N LEU A 28 -6.60 -7.23 -6.32
CA LEU A 28 -5.29 -7.45 -6.95
C LEU A 28 -5.25 -6.85 -8.36
N GLU A 29 -6.31 -7.02 -9.14
CA GLU A 29 -6.44 -6.55 -10.52
C GLU A 29 -6.36 -5.01 -10.67
N ILE A 30 -6.55 -4.27 -9.57
CA ILE A 30 -6.35 -2.81 -9.54
C ILE A 30 -4.87 -2.44 -9.74
N LEU A 31 -3.95 -3.30 -9.32
CA LEU A 31 -2.52 -3.03 -9.36
C LEU A 31 -1.91 -3.40 -10.72
N PRO A 32 -0.80 -2.74 -11.14
CA PRO A 32 -0.04 -3.18 -12.31
C PRO A 32 0.48 -4.62 -12.15
N ALA A 33 0.55 -5.38 -13.25
CA ALA A 33 0.97 -6.78 -13.23
C ALA A 33 2.30 -7.02 -12.50
N SER A 34 3.28 -6.13 -12.68
CA SER A 34 4.60 -6.20 -12.01
C SER A 34 4.52 -6.09 -10.48
N ILE A 35 3.44 -5.52 -9.95
CA ILE A 35 3.14 -5.44 -8.52
C ILE A 35 2.29 -6.63 -8.09
N GLN A 36 1.37 -7.10 -8.93
CA GLN A 36 0.60 -8.32 -8.66
C GLN A 36 1.54 -9.51 -8.41
N ASP A 37 2.56 -9.69 -9.26
CA ASP A 37 3.56 -10.76 -9.10
C ASP A 37 4.29 -10.70 -7.75
N LYS A 38 4.54 -9.49 -7.23
CA LYS A 38 5.19 -9.30 -5.92
C LYS A 38 4.26 -9.63 -4.76
N VAL A 39 2.96 -9.38 -4.91
CA VAL A 39 1.95 -9.77 -3.92
C VAL A 39 1.82 -11.29 -3.90
N GLU A 40 1.76 -11.91 -5.08
CA GLU A 40 1.59 -13.36 -5.22
C GLU A 40 2.79 -14.18 -4.77
N ALA A 41 3.98 -13.57 -4.67
CA ALA A 41 5.18 -14.22 -4.15
C ALA A 41 5.11 -14.55 -2.65
N GLU A 42 4.19 -13.95 -1.90
CA GLU A 42 4.00 -14.24 -0.47
C GLU A 42 3.24 -15.56 -0.27
N GLU A 43 3.79 -16.47 0.54
CA GLU A 43 3.20 -17.80 0.76
C GLU A 43 2.01 -17.76 1.73
N ARG A 44 2.09 -16.90 2.74
CA ARG A 44 1.08 -16.77 3.79
C ARG A 44 0.03 -15.74 3.42
N TRP A 45 -1.24 -16.08 3.59
CA TRP A 45 -2.34 -15.17 3.25
C TRP A 45 -2.27 -13.87 4.04
N GLU A 46 -1.82 -13.90 5.31
CA GLU A 46 -1.72 -12.70 6.16
C GLU A 46 -0.73 -11.69 5.57
N GLU A 47 0.42 -12.20 5.10
CA GLU A 47 1.45 -11.38 4.47
C GLU A 47 1.02 -10.93 3.08
N LYS A 48 0.46 -11.83 2.28
CA LYS A 48 -0.09 -11.54 0.95
C LYS A 48 -1.11 -10.41 1.01
N TYR A 49 -2.10 -10.52 1.89
CA TYR A 49 -3.16 -9.52 2.03
C TYR A 49 -2.63 -8.24 2.67
N GLY A 50 -1.69 -8.34 3.60
CA GLY A 50 -0.97 -7.18 4.14
C GLY A 50 -0.20 -6.42 3.06
N VAL A 51 0.52 -7.11 2.17
CA VAL A 51 1.22 -6.50 1.04
C VAL A 51 0.21 -5.83 0.09
N LEU A 52 -0.85 -6.53 -0.30
CA LEU A 52 -1.90 -6.00 -1.18
C LEU A 52 -2.53 -4.73 -0.59
N ALA A 53 -2.98 -4.80 0.66
CA ALA A 53 -3.58 -3.66 1.37
C ALA A 53 -2.67 -2.44 1.40
N ARG A 54 -1.38 -2.62 1.67
CA ARG A 54 -0.41 -1.52 1.66
C ARG A 54 -0.26 -0.87 0.29
N LYS A 55 -0.27 -1.66 -0.78
CA LYS A 55 -0.22 -1.13 -2.15
C LYS A 55 -1.48 -0.35 -2.50
N LEU A 56 -2.65 -0.86 -2.12
CA LEU A 56 -3.93 -0.19 -2.35
C LEU A 56 -4.07 1.10 -1.55
N ILE A 57 -3.62 1.11 -0.29
CA ILE A 57 -3.61 2.33 0.53
C ILE A 57 -2.69 3.39 -0.07
N LEU A 58 -1.48 3.02 -0.51
CA LEU A 58 -0.58 3.94 -1.17
C LEU A 58 -1.23 4.51 -2.44
N LEU A 59 -1.77 3.62 -3.27
CA LEU A 59 -2.45 3.98 -4.50
C LEU A 59 -3.59 4.98 -4.24
N TYR A 60 -4.48 4.66 -3.31
CA TYR A 60 -5.60 5.51 -2.96
C TYR A 60 -5.15 6.88 -2.45
N GLY A 61 -4.16 6.89 -1.54
CA GLY A 61 -3.61 8.14 -1.01
C GLY A 61 -3.01 9.02 -2.10
N MET A 62 -2.29 8.43 -3.06
CA MET A 62 -1.69 9.16 -4.17
C MET A 62 -2.73 9.71 -5.16
N ILE A 63 -3.74 8.90 -5.53
CA ILE A 63 -4.86 9.34 -6.38
C ILE A 63 -5.62 10.50 -5.73
N ASP A 64 -5.88 10.42 -4.42
CA ASP A 64 -6.55 11.47 -3.65
C ASP A 64 -5.73 12.78 -3.59
N HIS A 65 -4.43 12.70 -3.88
CA HIS A 65 -3.54 13.85 -4.06
C HIS A 65 -3.31 14.23 -5.54
N GLY A 66 -4.03 13.61 -6.48
CA GLY A 66 -3.99 13.92 -7.92
C GLY A 66 -2.83 13.27 -8.69
N ILE A 67 -2.20 12.24 -8.14
CA ILE A 67 -1.10 11.50 -8.79
C ILE A 67 -1.65 10.32 -9.59
N ASP A 68 -1.13 10.11 -10.81
CA ASP A 68 -1.55 9.00 -11.69
C ASP A 68 -1.02 7.65 -11.20
N VAL A 69 -1.85 6.61 -11.32
CA VAL A 69 -1.57 5.23 -10.90
C VAL A 69 -0.29 4.66 -11.51
N ASN A 70 -0.08 4.89 -12.81
CA ASN A 70 1.05 4.34 -13.56
C ASN A 70 2.37 5.00 -13.14
N GLU A 71 2.31 6.24 -12.67
CA GLU A 71 3.49 6.96 -12.20
C GLU A 71 3.94 6.48 -10.82
N ILE A 72 3.04 5.92 -10.00
CA ILE A 72 3.36 5.57 -8.62
C ILE A 72 4.35 4.41 -8.53
N PHE A 73 4.01 3.25 -9.11
CA PHE A 73 4.73 2.00 -8.83
C PHE A 73 6.02 1.84 -9.62
N ASP A 74 6.09 2.42 -10.82
CA ASP A 74 7.27 2.35 -11.68
C ASP A 74 8.37 3.33 -11.23
N HIS A 75 8.03 4.35 -10.44
CA HIS A 75 8.96 5.38 -10.00
C HIS A 75 9.30 5.31 -8.50
N ILE A 76 8.96 4.22 -7.82
CA ILE A 76 9.38 4.01 -6.42
C ILE A 76 10.91 3.87 -6.37
N GLN A 77 11.55 4.82 -5.71
CA GLN A 77 12.98 4.82 -5.41
C GLN A 77 13.21 4.58 -3.92
N ARG A 78 14.46 4.35 -3.53
CA ARG A 78 14.87 4.17 -2.14
C ARG A 78 15.94 5.16 -1.75
N MET A 79 15.75 5.82 -0.61
CA MET A 79 16.78 6.63 0.02
C MET A 79 17.94 5.71 0.51
N PRO A 80 19.13 6.26 0.83
CA PRO A 80 20.21 5.49 1.45
C PRO A 80 19.80 4.80 2.77
N SER A 81 18.80 5.35 3.48
CA SER A 81 18.21 4.75 4.67
C SER A 81 17.27 3.56 4.38
N GLY A 82 17.00 3.26 3.12
CA GLY A 82 16.07 2.23 2.67
C GLY A 82 14.60 2.69 2.57
N LYS A 83 14.27 3.89 3.05
CA LYS A 83 12.90 4.46 2.99
C LYS A 83 12.47 4.66 1.53
N PRO A 84 11.28 4.15 1.12
CA PRO A 84 10.77 4.37 -0.22
C PRO A 84 10.30 5.82 -0.41
N TYR A 85 10.46 6.35 -1.61
CA TYR A 85 9.96 7.66 -2.02
C TYR A 85 9.68 7.69 -3.53
N ILE A 86 8.89 8.66 -3.98
CA ILE A 86 8.65 8.93 -5.40
C ILE A 86 8.94 10.41 -5.63
N VAL A 87 9.72 10.72 -6.67
CA VAL A 87 10.13 12.10 -7.01
C VAL A 87 8.89 12.91 -7.39
N ASP A 88 8.86 14.19 -7.00
CA ASP A 88 7.78 15.14 -7.33
C ASP A 88 6.36 14.73 -6.86
N THR A 89 6.26 13.88 -5.84
CA THR A 89 4.99 13.48 -5.20
C THR A 89 4.96 13.83 -3.70
N PRO A 90 3.78 13.81 -3.07
CA PRO A 90 3.70 13.93 -1.62
C PRO A 90 4.52 12.87 -0.88
N ASN A 91 5.12 13.27 0.24
CA ASN A 91 5.81 12.33 1.12
C ASN A 91 4.82 11.31 1.67
N PHE A 92 5.21 10.03 1.65
CA PHE A 92 4.43 8.96 2.24
C PHE A 92 5.26 8.12 3.21
N SER A 93 4.55 7.37 4.04
CA SER A 93 5.10 6.33 4.88
C SER A 93 4.07 5.21 4.97
N ILE A 94 4.55 3.97 4.96
CA ILE A 94 3.72 2.80 5.10
C ILE A 94 4.35 1.97 6.21
N ALA A 95 3.56 1.65 7.21
CA ALA A 95 3.93 0.76 8.31
C ALA A 95 3.07 -0.50 8.27
N ASN A 96 3.57 -1.56 8.89
CA ASN A 96 2.82 -2.77 9.17
C ASN A 96 3.03 -3.10 10.65
N ASP A 97 1.98 -2.98 11.45
CA ASP A 97 1.89 -3.85 12.61
C ASP A 97 1.27 -5.12 12.06
N MET A 98 2.08 -6.17 11.99
CA MET A 98 1.66 -7.54 11.63
C MET A 98 0.23 -7.76 12.11
N ALA A 99 -0.64 -8.32 11.26
CA ALA A 99 -1.94 -8.80 11.69
C ALA A 99 -1.70 -9.81 12.82
N GLN A 100 -1.70 -9.34 14.07
CA GLN A 100 -1.53 -10.21 15.21
C GLN A 100 -2.77 -11.11 15.18
N PRO A 101 -2.61 -12.44 15.15
CA PRO A 101 -3.74 -13.31 15.31
C PRO A 101 -4.35 -12.96 16.68
N LEU A 102 -5.57 -12.44 16.68
CA LEU A 102 -6.32 -12.15 17.91
C LEU A 102 -6.66 -13.41 18.71
N PHE A 103 -6.18 -14.58 18.28
CA PHE A 103 -6.33 -15.86 18.96
C PHE A 103 -5.07 -16.72 18.82
N ALA A 104 -3.98 -16.35 19.50
CA ALA A 104 -3.06 -17.36 20.01
C ALA A 104 -3.75 -18.02 21.23
N ARG A 105 -4.25 -19.25 21.04
CA ARG A 105 -4.65 -20.12 22.15
C ARG A 105 -3.44 -20.70 22.84
#